data_AF-A0A7R8VXY4-F1
#
_entry.id   AF-A0A7R8VXY4-F1
#
_cell.length_a   1.000
_cell.length_b   1.000
_cell.length_c   1.000
_cell.angle_alpha   90.00
_cell.angle_beta   90.00
_cell.angle_gamma   90.00
#
_symmetry.space_group_name_H-M   'P 1'
#
loop_
_entity.id
_entity.type
_entity.pdbx_description
1 polymer ?
#
loop_
_entity_poly.entity_id
_entity_poly.type
_entity_poly.pdbx_seq_one_letter_code
_entity_poly.pdbx_strand_id
1 'polypeptide(L)'
;PCCRYLYIPLMMSERAWSYAMQLRQEANTEPRKKFHLVSRLRKATTYALQLQSLCESSKCDVRSKLEAKAYVAWITGSLQFELQLWRPAMENLKKAQYVANVMVGKLDSAGPGKPHLVVSKMLEATNSSTIVIVVRDALPVELNRTSALANYATEAGLIMR
;
A
#
# COMPACT_ATOMS: atom_id res chain seq x y z
N PRO A 1 -8.27 -23.97 1.61
CA PRO A 1 -9.40 -23.52 2.46
C PRO A 1 -9.26 -22.09 3.04
N CYS A 2 -8.06 -21.63 3.40
CA CYS A 2 -7.84 -20.31 4.02
C CYS A 2 -8.02 -19.12 3.05
N CYS A 3 -7.77 -19.30 1.75
CA CYS A 3 -7.70 -18.20 0.79
C CYS A 3 -9.05 -17.51 0.51
N ARG A 4 -10.18 -18.22 0.67
CA ARG A 4 -11.51 -17.68 0.32
C ARG A 4 -12.02 -16.61 1.29
N TYR A 5 -11.62 -16.69 2.57
CA TYR A 5 -12.02 -15.73 3.59
C TYR A 5 -11.17 -14.46 3.57
N LEU A 6 -9.91 -14.53 3.08
CA LEU A 6 -9.03 -13.36 2.92
C LEU A 6 -9.53 -12.42 1.80
N TYR A 7 -10.24 -12.96 0.82
CA TYR A 7 -10.77 -12.19 -0.31
C TYR A 7 -11.83 -11.16 0.11
N ILE A 8 -12.62 -11.46 1.15
CA ILE A 8 -13.70 -10.59 1.61
C ILE A 8 -13.15 -9.25 2.15
N PRO A 9 -12.26 -9.21 3.15
CA PRO A 9 -11.69 -7.96 3.65
C PRO A 9 -10.84 -7.25 2.60
N LEU A 10 -10.15 -7.98 1.72
CA LEU A 10 -9.44 -7.38 0.59
C LEU A 10 -10.41 -6.60 -0.31
N MET A 11 -11.51 -7.22 -0.76
CA MET A 11 -12.49 -6.56 -1.62
C MET A 11 -13.23 -5.41 -0.93
N MET A 12 -13.50 -5.51 0.36
CA MET A 12 -14.06 -4.39 1.12
C MET A 12 -13.09 -3.21 1.23
N SER A 13 -11.79 -3.49 1.41
CA SER A 13 -10.74 -2.48 1.41
C SER A 13 -10.61 -1.81 0.04
N GLU A 14 -10.51 -2.59 -1.03
CA GLU A 14 -10.43 -2.09 -2.40
C GLU A 14 -11.63 -1.23 -2.78
N ARG A 15 -12.85 -1.65 -2.44
CA ARG A 15 -14.07 -0.86 -2.66
C ARG A 15 -14.06 0.46 -1.89
N ALA A 16 -13.50 0.46 -0.68
CA ALA A 16 -13.37 1.69 0.11
C ALA A 16 -12.33 2.62 -0.50
N TRP A 17 -11.19 2.09 -0.92
CA TRP A 17 -10.10 2.82 -1.55
C TRP A 17 -10.50 3.38 -2.93
N SER A 18 -11.11 2.59 -3.81
CA SER A 18 -11.52 3.04 -5.15
C SER A 18 -12.50 4.22 -5.07
N TYR A 19 -13.45 4.16 -4.15
CA TYR A 19 -14.35 5.28 -3.90
C TYR A 19 -13.58 6.49 -3.35
N ALA A 20 -12.60 6.30 -2.46
CA ALA A 20 -11.73 7.39 -2.04
C ALA A 20 -10.97 8.03 -3.21
N MET A 21 -10.50 7.24 -4.19
CA MET A 21 -9.81 7.76 -5.39
C MET A 21 -10.75 8.57 -6.28
N GLN A 22 -11.99 8.11 -6.44
CA GLN A 22 -13.01 8.87 -7.18
C GLN A 22 -13.27 10.23 -6.50
N LEU A 23 -13.51 10.21 -5.19
CA LEU A 23 -13.74 11.45 -4.41
C LEU A 23 -12.55 12.39 -4.45
N ARG A 24 -11.33 11.86 -4.63
CA ARG A 24 -10.11 12.65 -4.78
C ARG A 24 -10.15 13.49 -6.05
N GLN A 25 -10.63 12.90 -7.15
CA GLN A 25 -10.78 13.61 -8.42
C GLN A 25 -11.87 14.67 -8.31
N GLU A 26 -13.00 14.33 -7.69
CA GLU A 26 -14.13 15.24 -7.47
C GLU A 26 -13.80 16.37 -6.48
N ALA A 27 -12.88 16.15 -5.54
CA ALA A 27 -12.46 17.19 -4.59
C ALA A 27 -11.72 18.37 -5.23
N ASN A 28 -11.26 18.23 -6.48
CA ASN A 28 -10.67 19.34 -7.24
C ASN A 28 -11.71 20.43 -7.56
N THR A 29 -12.98 20.04 -7.77
CA THR A 29 -14.09 20.98 -8.01
C THR A 29 -14.90 21.23 -6.74
N GLU A 30 -14.97 20.25 -5.83
CA GLU A 30 -15.75 20.33 -4.59
C GLU A 30 -14.88 19.99 -3.35
N PRO A 31 -14.14 20.96 -2.78
CA PRO A 31 -13.19 20.72 -1.69
C PRO A 31 -13.78 20.01 -0.46
N ARG A 32 -15.08 20.18 -0.21
CA ARG A 32 -15.80 19.52 0.89
C ARG A 32 -15.79 18.00 0.80
N LYS A 33 -15.60 17.43 -0.40
CA LYS A 33 -15.46 15.97 -0.61
C LYS A 33 -14.20 15.39 0.02
N LYS A 34 -13.19 16.22 0.35
CA LYS A 34 -11.97 15.78 1.04
C LYS A 34 -12.28 15.11 2.40
N PHE A 35 -13.29 15.57 3.13
CA PHE A 35 -13.71 14.91 4.38
C PHE A 35 -14.25 13.51 4.14
N HIS A 36 -15.05 13.34 3.08
CA HIS A 36 -15.61 12.03 2.72
C HIS A 36 -14.50 11.09 2.21
N LEU A 37 -13.56 11.60 1.41
CA LEU A 37 -12.36 10.87 0.98
C LEU A 37 -11.59 10.30 2.18
N VAL A 38 -11.29 11.13 3.19
CA VAL A 38 -10.54 10.69 4.38
C VAL A 38 -11.32 9.62 5.14
N SER A 39 -12.65 9.77 5.28
CA SER A 39 -13.50 8.75 5.91
C SER A 39 -13.44 7.40 5.15
N ARG A 40 -13.47 7.43 3.82
CA ARG A 40 -13.33 6.24 2.98
C ARG A 40 -11.96 5.58 3.12
N LEU A 41 -10.87 6.35 3.17
CA LEU A 41 -9.52 5.81 3.40
C LEU A 41 -9.35 5.20 4.79
N ARG A 42 -9.92 5.81 5.83
CA ARG A 42 -9.95 5.21 7.17
C ARG A 42 -10.65 3.85 7.15
N LYS A 43 -11.80 3.76 6.46
CA LYS A 43 -12.53 2.51 6.29
C LYS A 43 -11.72 1.45 5.52
N ALA A 44 -11.03 1.85 4.44
CA ALA A 44 -10.12 0.96 3.73
C ALA A 44 -9.01 0.42 4.64
N THR A 45 -8.38 1.31 5.42
CA THR A 45 -7.33 0.96 6.39
C THR A 45 -7.82 -0.06 7.42
N THR A 46 -9.03 0.11 7.95
CA THR A 46 -9.64 -0.85 8.89
C THR A 46 -9.77 -2.24 8.26
N TYR A 47 -10.24 -2.35 7.02
CA TYR A 47 -10.35 -3.63 6.34
C TYR A 47 -9.00 -4.24 5.99
N ALA A 48 -8.01 -3.42 5.62
CA ALA A 48 -6.64 -3.86 5.39
C ALA A 48 -6.01 -4.47 6.66
N LEU A 49 -6.22 -3.84 7.84
CA LEU A 49 -5.76 -4.36 9.12
C LEU A 49 -6.44 -5.68 9.50
N GLN A 50 -7.75 -5.80 9.24
CA GLN A 50 -8.47 -7.06 9.41
C GLN A 50 -7.90 -8.17 8.52
N LEU A 51 -7.59 -7.86 7.25
CA LEU A 51 -6.91 -8.79 6.35
C LEU A 51 -5.57 -9.25 6.91
N GLN A 52 -4.73 -8.32 7.39
CA GLN A 52 -3.44 -8.67 7.99
C GLN A 52 -3.60 -9.58 9.21
N SER A 53 -4.53 -9.27 10.11
CA SER A 53 -4.80 -10.09 11.31
C SER A 53 -5.20 -11.53 10.93
N LEU A 54 -6.01 -11.70 9.88
CA LEU A 54 -6.35 -13.03 9.37
C LEU A 54 -5.13 -13.75 8.75
N CYS A 55 -4.25 -12.99 8.08
CA CYS A 55 -3.01 -13.52 7.52
C CYS A 55 -2.00 -13.94 8.60
N GLU A 56 -2.05 -13.42 9.82
CA GLU A 56 -1.13 -13.79 10.91
C GLU A 56 -1.33 -15.23 11.42
N SER A 57 -2.46 -15.86 11.08
CA SER A 57 -2.72 -17.28 11.33
C SER A 57 -1.57 -18.19 10.87
N SER A 58 -1.31 -19.26 11.63
CA SER A 58 -0.33 -20.29 11.27
C SER A 58 -0.64 -21.00 9.95
N LYS A 59 -1.89 -20.90 9.47
CA LYS A 59 -2.36 -21.51 8.22
C LYS A 59 -2.07 -20.67 6.96
N CYS A 60 -1.54 -19.47 7.11
CA CYS A 60 -1.18 -18.60 5.98
C CYS A 60 0.31 -18.70 5.66
N ASP A 61 0.60 -18.76 4.36
CA ASP A 61 1.95 -18.75 3.82
C ASP A 61 2.68 -17.44 4.18
N VAL A 62 4.01 -17.52 4.31
CA VAL A 62 4.90 -16.39 4.59
C VAL A 62 4.74 -15.30 3.53
N ARG A 63 4.52 -15.70 2.28
CA ARG A 63 4.25 -14.77 1.17
C ARG A 63 2.98 -13.95 1.40
N SER A 64 1.84 -14.58 1.68
CA SER A 64 0.57 -13.88 1.92
C SER A 64 0.62 -12.96 3.14
N LYS A 65 1.42 -13.32 4.15
CA LYS A 65 1.72 -12.46 5.31
C LYS A 65 2.48 -11.19 4.91
N LEU A 66 3.50 -11.32 4.06
CA LEU A 66 4.25 -10.18 3.54
C LEU A 66 3.37 -9.31 2.62
N GLU A 67 2.57 -9.92 1.75
CA GLU A 67 1.62 -9.21 0.87
C GLU A 67 0.62 -8.37 1.69
N ALA A 68 0.03 -8.95 2.73
CA ALA A 68 -0.89 -8.21 3.61
C ALA A 68 -0.20 -7.06 4.36
N LYS A 69 1.04 -7.25 4.84
CA LYS A 69 1.81 -6.18 5.48
C LYS A 69 2.15 -5.03 4.52
N ALA A 70 2.54 -5.35 3.29
CA ALA A 70 2.78 -4.34 2.26
C ALA A 70 1.51 -3.55 1.94
N TYR A 71 0.39 -4.24 1.81
CA TYR A 71 -0.92 -3.64 1.55
C TYR A 71 -1.37 -2.69 2.66
N VAL A 72 -1.24 -3.10 3.92
CA VAL A 72 -1.56 -2.25 5.09
C VAL A 72 -0.66 -1.02 5.12
N ALA A 73 0.65 -1.19 4.92
CA ALA A 73 1.59 -0.09 4.90
C ALA A 73 1.26 0.91 3.78
N TRP A 74 0.88 0.42 2.61
CA TRP A 74 0.45 1.25 1.48
C TRP A 74 -0.80 2.06 1.80
N ILE A 75 -1.93 1.40 2.12
CA ILE A 75 -3.22 2.05 2.43
C ILE A 75 -3.09 3.06 3.58
N THR A 76 -2.33 2.70 4.62
CA THR A 76 -2.09 3.58 5.77
C THR A 76 -1.25 4.80 5.38
N GLY A 77 -0.23 4.59 4.55
CA GLY A 77 0.57 5.67 3.96
C GLY A 77 -0.30 6.63 3.14
N SER A 78 -1.19 6.11 2.29
CA SER A 78 -2.11 6.93 1.48
C SER A 78 -3.07 7.75 2.38
N LEU A 79 -3.58 7.17 3.47
CA LEU A 79 -4.41 7.90 4.44
C LEU A 79 -3.63 9.03 5.13
N GLN A 80 -2.44 8.72 5.65
CA GLN A 80 -1.60 9.69 6.34
C GLN A 80 -1.18 10.84 5.42
N PHE A 81 -0.94 10.52 4.15
CA PHE A 81 -0.66 11.51 3.13
C PHE A 81 -1.82 12.49 2.93
N GLU A 82 -3.05 11.99 2.81
CA GLU A 82 -4.24 12.83 2.65
C GLU A 82 -4.57 13.64 3.93
N LEU A 83 -4.12 13.16 5.10
CA LEU A 83 -4.13 13.87 6.38
C LEU A 83 -2.97 14.87 6.56
N GLN A 84 -2.07 15.01 5.57
CA GLN A 84 -0.87 15.86 5.62
C GLN A 84 0.12 15.47 6.72
N LEU A 85 0.08 14.21 7.17
CA LEU A 85 1.06 13.64 8.11
C LEU A 85 2.27 13.10 7.31
N TRP A 86 3.09 14.01 6.79
CA TRP A 86 4.12 13.70 5.79
C TRP A 86 5.17 12.69 6.26
N ARG A 87 5.71 12.85 7.48
CA ARG A 87 6.73 11.96 8.06
C ARG A 87 6.25 10.49 8.16
N PRO A 88 5.15 10.19 8.87
CA PRO A 88 4.67 8.81 8.97
C PRO A 88 4.17 8.27 7.62
N ALA A 89 3.61 9.13 6.75
CA ALA A 89 3.21 8.73 5.40
C ALA A 89 4.40 8.22 4.59
N MET A 90 5.52 8.97 4.55
CA MET A 90 6.73 8.54 3.86
C MET A 90 7.31 7.26 4.45
N GLU A 91 7.31 7.11 5.77
CA GLU A 91 7.81 5.90 6.42
C GLU A 91 7.01 4.66 5.99
N ASN A 92 5.68 4.76 6.00
CA ASN A 92 4.79 3.66 5.61
C ASN A 92 4.86 3.36 4.12
N LEU A 93 4.96 4.37 3.25
CA LEU A 93 5.13 4.17 1.81
C LEU A 93 6.48 3.53 1.47
N LYS A 94 7.57 3.93 2.14
CA LYS A 94 8.88 3.28 1.99
C LYS A 94 8.84 1.83 2.46
N LYS A 95 8.16 1.53 3.57
CA LYS A 95 7.93 0.16 4.02
C LYS A 95 7.18 -0.65 2.97
N ALA A 96 6.09 -0.12 2.41
CA ALA A 96 5.35 -0.78 1.34
C ALA A 96 6.23 -1.05 0.11
N GLN A 97 7.05 -0.06 -0.29
CA GLN A 97 7.98 -0.16 -1.41
C GLN A 97 9.05 -1.23 -1.19
N TYR A 98 9.64 -1.26 0.00
CA TYR A 98 10.63 -2.27 0.36
C TYR A 98 10.04 -3.67 0.25
N VAL A 99 8.89 -3.91 0.89
CA VAL A 99 8.28 -5.25 0.88
C VAL A 99 7.82 -5.63 -0.53
N ALA A 100 7.27 -4.68 -1.31
CA ALA A 100 6.92 -4.92 -2.71
C ALA A 100 8.15 -5.28 -3.57
N ASN A 101 9.26 -4.55 -3.42
CA ASN A 101 10.50 -4.84 -4.14
C ASN A 101 11.10 -6.19 -3.76
N VAL A 102 11.03 -6.57 -2.48
CA VAL A 102 11.43 -7.90 -2.00
C VAL A 102 10.55 -8.98 -2.64
N MET A 103 9.24 -8.75 -2.75
CA MET A 103 8.30 -9.71 -3.35
C MET A 103 8.44 -9.84 -4.88
N VAL A 104 8.82 -8.77 -5.56
CA VAL A 104 9.04 -8.74 -7.02
C VAL A 104 10.47 -9.14 -7.39
N GLY A 105 11.37 -9.31 -6.41
CA GLY A 105 12.75 -9.72 -6.66
C GLY A 105 13.60 -8.62 -7.33
N LYS A 106 13.21 -7.35 -7.22
CA LYS A 106 13.93 -6.19 -7.80
C LYS A 106 15.17 -5.76 -7.00
N LEU A 107 15.41 -6.35 -5.84
CA LEU A 107 16.63 -6.14 -5.07
C LEU A 107 17.57 -7.33 -5.29
N ASP A 108 18.76 -7.05 -5.83
CA ASP A 108 19.80 -8.06 -6.05
C ASP A 108 20.27 -8.70 -4.73
N SER A 109 20.67 -9.96 -4.87
CA SER A 109 21.09 -10.98 -3.91
C SER A 109 22.31 -10.68 -3.02
N ALA A 110 22.76 -9.43 -2.91
CA ALA A 110 23.96 -9.07 -2.14
C ALA A 110 23.71 -8.78 -0.65
N GLY A 111 22.46 -8.88 -0.16
CA GLY A 111 22.13 -8.82 1.27
C GLY A 111 22.05 -10.23 1.89
N PRO A 112 22.69 -10.51 3.04
CA PRO A 112 22.91 -11.87 3.49
C PRO A 112 21.63 -12.50 4.06
N GLY A 113 21.19 -13.59 3.42
CA GLY A 113 20.52 -14.68 4.11
C GLY A 113 19.04 -14.88 3.86
N LYS A 114 18.66 -15.37 2.66
CA LYS A 114 17.71 -16.50 2.50
C LYS A 114 17.53 -16.92 1.01
N PRO A 115 17.87 -18.17 0.64
CA PRO A 115 17.82 -18.67 -0.74
C PRO A 115 16.41 -19.11 -1.22
N HIS A 116 15.34 -18.39 -0.86
CA HIS A 116 13.97 -18.72 -1.33
C HIS A 116 13.18 -17.56 -1.93
N LEU A 117 13.84 -16.44 -2.26
CA LEU A 117 13.19 -15.27 -2.87
C LEU A 117 13.71 -14.94 -4.27
N VAL A 118 14.45 -15.86 -4.90
CA VAL A 118 14.86 -15.70 -6.30
C VAL A 118 13.66 -16.05 -7.18
N VAL A 119 12.87 -15.04 -7.45
CA VAL A 119 11.73 -15.16 -8.34
C VAL A 119 12.08 -14.40 -9.61
N SER A 120 12.56 -15.17 -10.59
CA SER A 120 13.04 -14.73 -11.90
C SER A 120 11.98 -13.96 -12.69
N LYS A 121 12.40 -13.24 -13.74
CA LYS A 121 11.53 -12.60 -14.77
C LYS A 121 10.40 -13.51 -15.29
N MET A 122 10.57 -14.83 -15.17
CA MET A 122 9.56 -15.82 -15.54
C MET A 122 8.32 -15.79 -14.62
N LEU A 123 8.47 -15.35 -13.36
CA LEU A 123 7.36 -15.16 -12.42
C LEU A 123 6.71 -13.77 -12.48
N GLU A 124 7.31 -12.76 -13.09
CA GLU A 124 6.61 -11.49 -13.39
C GLU A 124 5.39 -11.75 -14.29
N ALA A 125 5.47 -12.79 -15.14
CA ALA A 125 4.37 -13.27 -15.98
C ALA A 125 3.39 -14.23 -15.27
N THR A 126 3.79 -14.87 -14.15
CA THR A 126 2.97 -15.86 -13.41
C THR A 126 2.47 -15.37 -12.05
N ASN A 127 2.84 -14.17 -11.60
CA ASN A 127 2.42 -13.63 -10.30
C ASN A 127 0.99 -13.09 -10.36
N SER A 128 0.02 -13.99 -10.25
CA SER A 128 -1.42 -13.69 -10.25
C SER A 128 -1.94 -13.11 -8.92
N SER A 129 -1.07 -12.78 -7.95
CA SER A 129 -1.53 -12.19 -6.69
C SER A 129 -2.06 -10.78 -6.95
N THR A 130 -3.37 -10.61 -6.78
CA THR A 130 -4.07 -9.34 -6.91
C THR A 130 -3.41 -8.24 -6.06
N ILE A 131 -2.90 -8.60 -4.87
CA ILE A 131 -2.24 -7.65 -3.98
C ILE A 131 -0.93 -7.15 -4.60
N VAL A 132 -0.13 -8.04 -5.19
CA VAL A 132 1.14 -7.65 -5.83
C VAL A 132 0.89 -6.78 -7.06
N ILE A 133 -0.12 -7.10 -7.87
CA ILE A 133 -0.49 -6.30 -9.05
C ILE A 133 -0.94 -4.89 -8.62
N VAL A 134 -1.86 -4.80 -7.65
CA VAL A 134 -2.36 -3.52 -7.13
C VAL A 134 -1.23 -2.69 -6.53
N VAL A 135 -0.39 -3.28 -5.68
CA VAL A 135 0.73 -2.58 -5.06
C VAL A 135 1.76 -2.17 -6.11
N ARG A 136 2.10 -3.01 -7.08
CA ARG A 136 3.05 -2.68 -8.14
C ARG A 136 2.57 -1.51 -9.01
N ASP A 137 1.29 -1.46 -9.33
CA ASP A 137 0.75 -0.49 -10.29
C ASP A 137 0.40 0.85 -9.60
N ALA A 138 -0.12 0.81 -8.37
CA ALA A 138 -0.54 2.01 -7.64
C ALA A 138 0.60 2.69 -6.86
N LEU A 139 1.55 1.92 -6.33
CA LEU A 139 2.60 2.46 -5.45
C LEU A 139 3.56 3.43 -6.14
N PRO A 140 4.02 3.23 -7.40
CA PRO A 140 4.87 4.21 -8.08
C PRO A 140 4.19 5.56 -8.29
N VAL A 141 2.88 5.55 -8.57
CA VAL A 141 2.08 6.78 -8.73
C VAL A 141 1.98 7.53 -7.41
N GLU A 142 1.71 6.82 -6.30
CA GLU A 142 1.65 7.44 -4.99
C GLU A 142 3.03 7.88 -4.48
N LEU A 143 4.10 7.13 -4.74
CA LEU A 143 5.48 7.53 -4.43
C LEU A 143 5.90 8.79 -5.19
N ASN A 144 5.61 8.89 -6.49
CA ASN A 144 5.92 10.08 -7.27
C ASN A 144 5.11 11.30 -6.81
N ARG A 145 3.84 11.10 -6.43
CA ARG A 145 2.99 12.16 -5.89
C ARG A 145 3.47 12.60 -4.50
N THR A 146 3.86 11.66 -3.66
CA THR A 146 4.35 11.94 -2.31
C THR A 146 5.72 12.56 -2.31
N SER A 147 6.63 12.16 -3.20
CA SER A 147 7.95 12.79 -3.36
C SER A 147 7.82 14.21 -3.91
N ALA A 148 6.97 14.43 -4.93
CA ALA A 148 6.70 15.76 -5.45
C ALA A 148 6.15 16.68 -4.35
N LEU A 149 5.11 16.23 -3.62
CA LEU A 149 4.48 17.05 -2.58
C LEU A 149 5.32 17.17 -1.30
N ALA A 150 6.17 16.19 -0.98
CA ALA A 150 7.16 16.31 0.10
C ALA A 150 8.25 17.32 -0.26
N ASN A 151 8.69 17.37 -1.52
CA ASN A 151 9.64 18.40 -1.98
C ASN A 151 9.00 19.80 -1.90
N TYR A 152 7.77 19.96 -2.40
CA TYR A 152 7.01 21.22 -2.23
C TYR A 152 6.79 21.60 -0.77
N ALA A 153 6.49 20.64 0.12
CA ALA A 153 6.30 20.91 1.55
C ALA A 153 7.62 21.20 2.28
N THR A 154 8.74 20.66 1.81
CA THR A 154 10.09 20.99 2.31
C THR A 154 10.50 22.40 1.86
N GLU A 155 10.25 22.75 0.60
CA GLU A 155 10.49 24.10 0.05
C GLU A 155 9.58 25.15 0.70
N ALA A 156 8.33 24.81 1.03
CA ALA A 156 7.39 25.68 1.73
C ALA A 156 7.59 25.71 3.27
N GLY A 157 8.62 25.06 3.81
CA GLY A 157 8.92 25.06 5.25
C GLY A 157 7.93 24.29 6.15
N LEU A 158 7.04 23.49 5.56
CA LEU A 158 6.01 22.69 6.22
C LEU A 158 6.53 21.33 6.73
N ILE A 159 7.72 20.92 6.27
CA ILE A 159 8.47 19.79 6.82
C ILE A 159 9.68 20.39 7.55
N MET A 160 9.55 20.67 8.85
CA MET A 160 10.73 20.99 9.65
C MET A 160 11.69 19.79 9.63
N ARG A 161 13.00 20.08 9.62
CA ARG A 161 14.09 19.10 9.57
C ARG A 161 14.01 18.06 10.69
#